data_AF-A0A844I377-F1
#
_entry.id   AF-A0A844I377-F1
#
_cell.length_a   1.000
_cell.length_b   1.000
_cell.length_c   1.000
_cell.angle_alpha   90.00
_cell.angle_beta   90.00
_cell.angle_gamma   90.00
#
_symmetry.space_group_name_H-M   'P 1'
#
loop_
_entity.id
_entity.type
_entity.pdbx_description
1 polymer ?
#
loop_
_entity_poly.entity_id
_entity_poly.type
_entity_poly.pdbx_seq_one_letter_code
_entity_poly.pdbx_strand_id
1 'polypeptide(L)'
;MFSRNYPAVFLSFAVLLSLTACANSQSAKNLEQSLAADPQLQNNPVPFGKPQSQQTTPNPNTSTIKLPADFPADIPIYPNAKLEEVTPANSENKISIRWQSADPSNIITSFYRQQFQAKNWQIVQQPQDDVDGTFSAKRNDLLINVTIKPQTVTKAEPNQPQTATKLLIEYSSNSPTTSTNPVTPSDNPEFIGPVLPKTDNTNVVTQPTLQPTTQPETLTTQEFTDIQKAPPEWRSHIQDLATLGVLSIEPKTNEFLPDKIITRREYARWLVAANNAMYANNPAKQIRLASSSTQPAFRDILTKDPDFPVIQGLAEAGLIPSALSGDATAVLFRPDAPLTREQLILWKVPLDTRQALPAANLEAVKQTWGFQDAGSIEPKALKAVLADFQNAEQSNIRRVFGYTTLFQPKKPVTRAEASSALWYFGTQGEGISATEALKLKR
;
A
#
# COMPACT_ATOMS: atom_id res chain seq x y z
N MET A 1 30.77 -69.15 22.63
CA MET A 1 31.57 -68.29 23.53
C MET A 1 30.74 -67.02 23.79
N PHE A 2 30.25 -66.90 25.02
CA PHE A 2 29.72 -65.72 25.72
C PHE A 2 28.77 -64.70 25.06
N SER A 3 27.52 -64.78 25.53
CA SER A 3 26.55 -63.72 25.92
C SER A 3 27.10 -62.32 26.20
N ARG A 4 26.31 -61.28 25.89
CA ARG A 4 26.00 -60.25 26.90
C ARG A 4 24.65 -59.55 26.71
N ASN A 5 23.89 -59.62 27.79
CA ASN A 5 22.58 -59.05 28.06
C ASN A 5 22.65 -57.54 28.37
N TYR A 6 21.53 -56.82 28.18
CA TYR A 6 21.19 -55.63 28.97
C TYR A 6 19.90 -55.91 29.76
N PRO A 7 19.93 -55.86 31.10
CA PRO A 7 18.74 -56.04 31.92
C PRO A 7 18.05 -54.70 32.23
N ALA A 8 16.74 -54.81 32.38
CA ALA A 8 15.90 -53.84 33.07
C ALA A 8 16.34 -53.69 34.53
N VAL A 9 16.28 -52.46 35.05
CA VAL A 9 16.29 -52.18 36.49
C VAL A 9 15.08 -51.31 36.80
N PHE A 10 14.08 -51.93 37.42
CA PHE A 10 13.07 -51.27 38.24
C PHE A 10 13.72 -50.82 39.54
N LEU A 11 13.47 -49.57 39.94
CA LEU A 11 13.58 -49.19 41.34
C LEU A 11 12.46 -48.18 41.66
N SER A 12 11.36 -48.74 42.14
CA SER A 12 10.29 -48.02 42.82
C SER A 12 10.78 -47.62 44.22
N PHE A 13 10.65 -46.35 44.60
CA PHE A 13 10.44 -45.99 46.00
C PHE A 13 9.57 -44.73 46.11
N ALA A 14 8.64 -44.82 47.04
CA ALA A 14 7.46 -43.98 47.23
C ALA A 14 7.75 -42.52 47.61
N VAL A 15 6.92 -41.60 47.12
CA VAL A 15 6.31 -40.53 47.92
C VAL A 15 4.90 -40.25 47.39
N LEU A 16 3.90 -40.85 48.04
CA LEU A 16 2.56 -40.27 48.16
C LEU A 16 2.68 -39.09 49.12
N LEU A 17 2.14 -37.91 48.76
CA LEU A 17 1.31 -37.02 49.59
C LEU A 17 1.26 -35.58 49.04
N SER A 18 0.04 -35.06 48.97
CA SER A 18 -0.34 -33.64 49.10
C SER A 18 -0.35 -32.73 47.85
N LEU A 19 -1.44 -32.81 47.07
CA LEU A 19 -1.94 -31.67 46.28
C LEU A 19 -3.25 -31.13 46.89
N THR A 20 -3.16 -30.58 48.10
CA THR A 20 -4.20 -29.74 48.71
C THR A 20 -3.56 -28.69 49.61
N ALA A 21 -3.11 -27.57 49.01
CA ALA A 21 -2.85 -26.25 49.59
C ALA A 21 -2.04 -25.48 48.52
N CYS A 22 -2.52 -24.40 47.93
CA CYS A 22 -2.28 -23.05 48.45
C CYS A 22 -3.39 -22.09 48.00
N ALA A 23 -4.51 -22.06 48.72
CA ALA A 23 -5.46 -20.96 48.69
C ALA A 23 -5.21 -20.05 49.92
N ASN A 24 -3.98 -19.55 50.10
CA ASN A 24 -3.70 -18.46 51.07
C ASN A 24 -2.26 -17.90 50.95
N SER A 25 -1.74 -17.67 49.74
CA SER A 25 -0.46 -16.97 49.59
C SER A 25 -0.66 -15.45 49.55
N GLN A 26 0.29 -14.70 50.12
CA GLN A 26 0.27 -13.23 50.21
C GLN A 26 0.15 -12.55 48.83
N SER A 27 0.51 -13.26 47.76
CA SER A 27 0.39 -12.80 46.38
C SER A 27 -1.05 -12.73 45.90
N ALA A 28 -1.95 -13.60 46.38
CA ALA A 28 -3.38 -13.56 46.03
C ALA A 28 -4.11 -12.37 46.68
N LYS A 29 -3.75 -12.02 47.92
CA LYS A 29 -4.32 -10.86 48.63
C LYS A 29 -3.94 -9.52 47.99
N ASN A 30 -2.75 -9.43 47.39
CA ASN A 30 -2.33 -8.23 46.67
C ASN A 30 -3.05 -8.07 45.32
N LEU A 31 -3.39 -9.17 44.64
CA LEU A 31 -4.20 -9.12 43.42
C LEU A 31 -5.64 -8.70 43.71
N GLU A 32 -6.23 -9.22 44.79
CA GLU A 32 -7.59 -8.87 45.23
C GLU A 32 -7.70 -7.39 45.63
N GLN A 33 -6.67 -6.81 46.25
CA GLN A 33 -6.61 -5.36 46.54
C GLN A 33 -6.38 -4.50 45.30
N SER A 34 -5.71 -5.01 44.26
CA SER A 34 -5.51 -4.28 43.00
C SER A 34 -6.77 -4.23 42.11
N LEU A 35 -7.73 -5.12 42.37
CA LEU A 35 -9.02 -5.19 41.67
C LEU A 35 -10.18 -4.65 42.52
N ALA A 36 -9.91 -4.24 43.76
CA ALA A 36 -10.90 -3.57 44.60
C ALA A 36 -11.27 -2.21 43.98
N ALA A 37 -12.57 -1.92 43.93
CA ALA A 37 -13.08 -0.65 43.40
C ALA A 37 -12.45 0.53 44.15
N ASP A 38 -12.02 1.55 43.39
CA ASP A 38 -11.42 2.77 43.94
C ASP A 38 -12.35 3.41 44.99
N PRO A 39 -11.94 3.49 46.27
CA PRO A 39 -12.77 4.04 47.34
C PRO A 39 -13.10 5.53 47.15
N GLN A 40 -12.42 6.24 46.23
CA GLN A 40 -12.77 7.61 45.85
C GLN A 40 -14.11 7.70 45.08
N LEU A 41 -14.62 6.59 44.54
CA LEU A 41 -15.92 6.56 43.84
C LEU A 41 -17.13 6.35 44.77
N GLN A 42 -16.92 6.06 46.05
CA GLN A 42 -18.03 5.87 47.01
C GLN A 42 -18.67 7.19 47.48
N ASN A 43 -18.01 8.32 47.26
CA ASN A 43 -18.50 9.64 47.72
C ASN A 43 -19.14 10.49 46.62
N ASN A 44 -19.42 9.93 45.44
CA ASN A 44 -20.09 10.69 44.38
C ASN A 44 -21.11 9.82 43.62
N PRO A 45 -22.38 9.76 44.06
CA PRO A 45 -23.41 9.11 43.28
C PRO A 45 -23.71 10.03 42.10
N VAL A 46 -23.30 9.64 40.88
CA VAL A 46 -23.76 10.31 39.66
C VAL A 46 -25.02 9.56 39.19
N PRO A 47 -26.22 10.14 39.27
CA PRO A 47 -27.39 9.57 38.62
C PRO A 47 -27.29 9.85 37.12
N PHE A 48 -27.58 8.84 36.32
CA PHE A 48 -27.87 9.00 34.90
C PHE A 48 -29.03 10.00 34.71
N GLY A 49 -28.78 11.07 33.95
CA GLY A 49 -29.82 11.83 33.25
C GLY A 49 -30.16 13.21 33.82
N LYS A 50 -29.57 14.27 33.22
CA LYS A 50 -30.22 15.42 32.55
C LYS A 50 -29.21 16.58 32.40
N PRO A 51 -29.19 17.31 31.28
CA PRO A 51 -28.24 18.39 31.05
C PRO A 51 -28.77 19.70 31.68
N GLN A 52 -28.09 20.23 32.70
CA GLN A 52 -28.23 21.65 33.03
C GLN A 52 -26.94 22.24 33.64
N SER A 53 -26.34 23.11 32.84
CA SER A 53 -25.65 24.36 33.17
C SER A 53 -24.99 24.50 34.54
N GLN A 54 -23.65 24.46 34.57
CA GLN A 54 -22.87 25.15 35.60
C GLN A 54 -21.97 26.20 34.97
N GLN A 55 -22.16 27.43 35.43
CA GLN A 55 -21.36 28.61 35.17
C GLN A 55 -19.92 28.37 35.58
N THR A 56 -19.00 28.51 34.63
CA THR A 56 -17.59 28.81 34.88
C THR A 56 -17.40 30.31 34.88
N THR A 57 -16.83 30.83 35.95
CA THR A 57 -16.26 32.17 36.05
C THR A 57 -15.20 32.38 34.93
N PRO A 58 -15.09 33.58 34.34
CA PRO A 58 -14.26 33.78 33.15
C PRO A 58 -12.79 33.77 33.51
N ASN A 59 -12.05 32.77 33.05
CA ASN A 59 -10.60 32.81 32.97
C ASN A 59 -10.22 33.57 31.68
N PRO A 60 -9.55 34.74 31.74
CA PRO A 60 -9.31 35.57 30.58
C PRO A 60 -8.05 35.09 29.84
N ASN A 61 -8.13 33.93 29.16
CA ASN A 61 -7.14 33.48 28.15
C ASN A 61 -7.64 32.24 27.37
N THR A 62 -8.85 32.31 26.81
CA THR A 62 -9.23 31.43 25.69
C THR A 62 -9.11 32.23 24.40
N SER A 63 -7.86 32.39 23.94
CA SER A 63 -7.59 32.89 22.60
C SER A 63 -8.11 31.86 21.61
N THR A 64 -9.20 32.16 20.90
CA THR A 64 -9.52 31.46 19.67
C THR A 64 -8.38 31.73 18.69
N ILE A 65 -7.39 30.84 18.61
CA ILE A 65 -6.27 30.96 17.68
C ILE A 65 -6.86 30.84 16.27
N LYS A 66 -7.06 31.98 15.60
CA LYS A 66 -7.53 32.06 14.22
C LYS A 66 -6.34 32.40 13.34
N LEU A 67 -6.34 31.84 12.12
CA LEU A 67 -5.36 32.19 11.10
C LEU A 67 -5.39 33.72 10.87
N PRO A 68 -4.24 34.40 10.75
CA PRO A 68 -4.20 35.83 10.47
C PRO A 68 -5.01 36.17 9.22
N ALA A 69 -5.77 37.28 9.26
CA ALA A 69 -6.61 37.70 8.13
C ALA A 69 -5.80 38.07 6.87
N ASP A 70 -4.52 38.34 7.05
CA ASP A 70 -3.51 38.66 6.04
C ASP A 70 -2.72 37.41 5.56
N PHE A 71 -3.11 36.19 5.96
CA PHE A 71 -2.45 34.98 5.49
C PHE A 71 -2.63 34.79 3.97
N PRO A 72 -1.54 34.67 3.18
CA PRO A 72 -1.65 34.55 1.74
C PRO A 72 -2.42 33.29 1.30
N ALA A 73 -3.51 33.48 0.55
CA ALA A 73 -4.36 32.38 0.06
C ALA A 73 -3.61 31.38 -0.86
N ASP A 74 -2.48 31.81 -1.42
CA ASP A 74 -1.63 30.97 -2.26
C ASP A 74 -0.83 29.92 -1.49
N ILE A 75 -0.61 30.11 -0.19
CA ILE A 75 0.13 29.16 0.65
C ILE A 75 -0.78 27.93 0.90
N PRO A 76 -0.36 26.72 0.49
CA PRO A 76 -1.13 25.52 0.76
C PRO A 76 -1.13 25.20 2.26
N ILE A 77 -2.32 24.96 2.81
CA ILE A 77 -2.51 24.51 4.19
C ILE A 77 -2.84 23.02 4.16
N TYR A 78 -2.15 22.22 4.97
CA TYR A 78 -2.43 20.79 5.07
C TYR A 78 -3.80 20.54 5.74
N PRO A 79 -4.77 19.87 5.07
CA PRO A 79 -6.16 19.79 5.54
C PRO A 79 -6.37 19.12 6.90
N ASN A 80 -5.53 18.13 7.25
CA ASN A 80 -5.66 17.38 8.50
C ASN A 80 -4.76 17.93 9.63
N ALA A 81 -4.21 19.13 9.48
CA ALA A 81 -3.40 19.76 10.53
C ALA A 81 -4.25 20.66 11.44
N LYS A 82 -3.98 20.61 12.75
CA LYS A 82 -4.55 21.49 13.76
C LYS A 82 -3.57 22.64 14.05
N LEU A 83 -4.08 23.86 14.12
CA LEU A 83 -3.30 25.07 14.41
C LEU A 83 -2.92 25.08 15.90
N GLU A 84 -1.62 25.17 16.20
CA GLU A 84 -1.12 25.25 17.57
C GLU A 84 -0.77 26.70 17.96
N GLU A 85 -0.10 27.43 17.08
CA GLU A 85 0.50 28.73 17.43
C GLU A 85 0.69 29.61 16.19
N VAL A 86 0.50 30.93 16.37
CA VAL A 86 0.76 31.95 15.35
C VAL A 86 1.69 32.99 15.96
N THR A 87 2.87 33.19 15.38
CA THR A 87 3.80 34.25 15.75
C THR A 87 3.77 35.34 14.67
N PRO A 88 3.31 36.57 14.99
CA PRO A 88 3.23 37.66 14.02
C PRO A 88 4.63 38.13 13.59
N ALA A 89 4.68 38.93 12.52
CA ALA A 89 5.92 39.36 11.86
C ALA A 89 6.96 39.93 12.84
N ASN A 90 8.16 39.34 12.82
CA ASN A 90 9.30 39.81 13.59
C ASN A 90 10.05 40.95 12.85
N SER A 91 11.17 41.44 13.42
CA SER A 91 12.02 42.49 12.82
C SER A 91 12.59 42.15 11.43
N GLU A 92 12.42 40.91 10.94
CA GLU A 92 12.84 40.42 9.63
C GLU A 92 11.64 40.21 8.67
N ASN A 93 10.45 40.72 9.02
CA ASN A 93 9.20 40.59 8.26
C ASN A 93 8.79 39.12 8.00
N LYS A 94 9.15 38.21 8.93
CA LYS A 94 8.88 36.78 8.84
C LYS A 94 7.75 36.40 9.78
N ILE A 95 6.70 35.78 9.24
CA ILE A 95 5.56 35.24 10.00
C ILE A 95 5.75 33.73 10.13
N SER A 96 5.57 33.19 11.33
CA SER A 96 5.75 31.76 11.61
C SER A 96 4.47 31.17 12.21
N ILE A 97 3.99 30.06 11.65
CA ILE A 97 2.75 29.40 12.05
C ILE A 97 3.02 27.93 12.30
N ARG A 98 2.67 27.45 13.51
CA ARG A 98 2.87 26.07 13.92
C ARG A 98 1.57 25.27 13.83
N TRP A 99 1.67 24.10 13.24
CA TRP A 99 0.59 23.14 13.13
C TRP A 99 1.02 21.76 13.59
N GLN A 100 0.05 20.93 13.96
CA GLN A 100 0.25 19.53 14.31
C GLN A 100 -0.73 18.64 13.56
N SER A 101 -0.23 17.52 13.03
CA SER A 101 -1.03 16.50 12.37
C SER A 101 -0.74 15.13 13.00
N ALA A 102 -1.73 14.24 13.02
CA ALA A 102 -1.54 12.83 13.36
C ALA A 102 -1.05 12.00 12.16
N ASP A 103 -1.03 12.60 10.97
CA ASP A 103 -0.56 11.94 9.76
C ASP A 103 0.99 11.83 9.75
N PRO A 104 1.54 10.71 9.23
CA PRO A 104 2.97 10.55 8.98
C PRO A 104 3.60 11.67 8.13
N SER A 105 4.89 11.95 8.37
CA SER A 105 5.62 13.05 7.72
C SER A 105 5.76 12.89 6.21
N ASN A 106 5.80 11.66 5.68
CA ASN A 106 5.81 11.41 4.24
C ASN A 106 4.53 11.88 3.55
N ILE A 107 3.35 11.67 4.14
CA ILE A 107 2.07 12.11 3.57
C ILE A 107 2.04 13.64 3.44
N ILE A 108 2.50 14.34 4.48
CA ILE A 108 2.58 15.80 4.53
C ILE A 108 3.62 16.31 3.52
N THR A 109 4.77 15.64 3.42
CA THR A 109 5.84 15.94 2.46
C THR A 109 5.34 15.81 1.02
N SER A 110 4.62 14.73 0.70
CA SER A 110 3.99 14.52 -0.60
C SER A 110 2.95 15.60 -0.92
N PHE A 111 2.15 16.02 0.07
CA PHE A 111 1.18 17.09 -0.10
C PHE A 111 1.84 18.41 -0.51
N TYR A 112 2.87 18.89 0.21
CA TYR A 112 3.52 20.16 -0.14
C TYR A 112 4.24 20.08 -1.48
N ARG A 113 4.86 18.95 -1.81
CA ARG A 113 5.45 18.70 -3.14
C ARG A 113 4.41 18.87 -4.25
N GLN A 114 3.26 18.23 -4.12
CA GLN A 114 2.19 18.29 -5.10
C GLN A 114 1.56 19.69 -5.19
N GLN A 115 1.32 20.34 -4.05
CA GLN A 115 0.70 21.67 -4.02
C GLN A 115 1.60 22.75 -4.59
N PHE A 116 2.90 22.72 -4.29
CA PHE A 116 3.85 23.65 -4.88
C PHE A 116 3.98 23.46 -6.39
N GLN A 117 4.00 22.21 -6.88
CA GLN A 117 4.01 21.93 -8.32
C GLN A 117 2.70 22.36 -9.01
N ALA A 118 1.55 22.00 -8.44
CA ALA A 118 0.24 22.33 -9.02
C ALA A 118 -0.04 23.85 -9.05
N LYS A 119 0.49 24.60 -8.09
CA LYS A 119 0.33 26.06 -7.99
C LYS A 119 1.51 26.83 -8.60
N ASN A 120 2.34 26.21 -9.44
CA ASN A 120 3.48 26.85 -10.13
C ASN A 120 4.48 27.56 -9.20
N TRP A 121 4.73 27.01 -8.01
CA TRP A 121 5.81 27.48 -7.14
C TRP A 121 7.15 26.92 -7.61
N GLN A 122 8.20 27.75 -7.58
CA GLN A 122 9.56 27.32 -7.83
C GLN A 122 10.13 26.71 -6.55
N ILE A 123 10.33 25.39 -6.54
CA ILE A 123 10.92 24.70 -5.40
C ILE A 123 12.43 24.98 -5.39
N VAL A 124 12.90 25.66 -4.34
CA VAL A 124 14.32 26.01 -4.11
C VAL A 124 15.02 24.88 -3.36
N GLN A 125 14.34 24.28 -2.38
CA GLN A 125 14.85 23.18 -1.58
C GLN A 125 13.74 22.19 -1.25
N GLN A 126 14.08 20.91 -1.26
CA GLN A 126 13.16 19.82 -0.97
C GLN A 126 13.80 18.86 0.04
N PRO A 127 13.08 18.44 1.09
CA PRO A 127 13.57 17.45 2.03
C PRO A 127 13.53 16.04 1.42
N GLN A 128 14.38 15.17 1.96
CA GLN A 128 14.38 13.74 1.66
C GLN A 128 13.22 13.07 2.43
N ASP A 129 12.58 12.07 1.83
CA ASP A 129 11.40 11.42 2.43
C ASP A 129 11.79 10.71 3.76
N ASP A 130 10.88 10.75 4.75
CA ASP A 130 10.99 10.14 6.09
C ASP A 130 12.05 10.72 7.08
N VAL A 131 12.61 11.91 6.80
CA VAL A 131 13.54 12.60 7.71
C VAL A 131 13.04 14.01 8.05
N ASP A 132 13.41 14.55 9.21
CA ASP A 132 13.26 15.98 9.54
C ASP A 132 13.75 16.83 8.36
N GLY A 133 12.89 17.71 7.84
CA GLY A 133 13.24 18.42 6.63
C GLY A 133 12.40 19.65 6.31
N THR A 134 12.99 20.57 5.55
CA THR A 134 12.38 21.85 5.17
C THR A 134 12.20 21.93 3.67
N PHE A 135 10.96 22.21 3.23
CA PHE A 135 10.66 22.66 1.88
C PHE A 135 10.86 24.17 1.79
N SER A 136 11.65 24.62 0.83
CA SER A 136 11.72 26.04 0.48
C SER A 136 11.18 26.23 -0.92
N ALA A 137 10.19 27.10 -1.07
CA ALA A 137 9.60 27.41 -2.38
C ALA A 137 9.41 28.92 -2.53
N LYS A 138 9.49 29.39 -3.78
CA LYS A 138 9.32 30.81 -4.13
C LYS A 138 8.24 30.96 -5.19
N ARG A 139 7.38 31.96 -5.03
CA ARG A 139 6.41 32.37 -6.06
C ARG A 139 6.22 33.87 -5.96
N ASN A 140 6.46 34.59 -7.05
CA ASN A 140 6.53 36.06 -7.07
C ASN A 140 7.51 36.58 -6.00
N ASP A 141 7.06 37.49 -5.13
CA ASP A 141 7.83 38.08 -4.02
C ASP A 141 7.67 37.34 -2.68
N LEU A 142 7.03 36.16 -2.71
CA LEU A 142 6.75 35.35 -1.53
C LEU A 142 7.73 34.17 -1.46
N LEU A 143 8.52 34.12 -0.38
CA LEU A 143 9.36 32.97 -0.02
C LEU A 143 8.68 32.22 1.12
N ILE A 144 8.48 30.92 0.95
CA ILE A 144 7.91 30.04 1.97
C ILE A 144 8.91 28.94 2.36
N ASN A 145 9.03 28.72 3.67
CA ASN A 145 9.74 27.60 4.26
C ASN A 145 8.75 26.75 5.08
N VAL A 146 8.56 25.49 4.69
CA VAL A 146 7.71 24.53 5.41
C VAL A 146 8.62 23.47 6.02
N THR A 147 8.79 23.52 7.34
CA THR A 147 9.56 22.53 8.09
C THR A 147 8.62 21.45 8.62
N ILE A 148 8.95 20.19 8.35
CA ILE A 148 8.18 19.00 8.70
C ILE A 148 9.04 18.16 9.65
N LYS A 149 8.54 17.93 10.86
CA LYS A 149 9.25 17.17 11.90
C LYS A 149 8.41 15.98 12.37
N PRO A 150 8.75 14.73 12.01
CA PRO A 150 8.15 13.56 12.64
C PRO A 150 8.37 13.53 14.15
N GLN A 151 7.37 13.02 14.88
CA GLN A 151 7.38 12.79 16.31
C GLN A 151 6.82 11.40 16.61
N THR A 152 7.47 10.67 17.51
CA THR A 152 6.97 9.40 18.02
C THR A 152 6.08 9.62 19.24
N VAL A 153 4.91 9.01 19.27
CA VAL A 153 3.98 9.10 20.41
C VAL A 153 4.31 7.96 21.37
N THR A 154 5.01 8.25 22.46
CA THR A 154 5.52 7.24 23.41
C THR A 154 4.47 6.66 24.36
N LYS A 155 3.21 7.11 24.28
CA LYS A 155 2.10 6.69 25.15
C LYS A 155 0.74 6.76 24.45
N ALA A 156 0.62 6.11 23.29
CA ALA A 156 -0.63 6.07 22.53
C ALA A 156 -1.69 5.20 23.22
N GLU A 157 -2.93 5.68 23.30
CA GLU A 157 -4.08 4.86 23.72
C GLU A 157 -4.42 3.79 22.66
N PRO A 158 -5.14 2.71 23.02
CA PRO A 158 -5.63 1.73 22.05
C PRO A 158 -6.45 2.43 20.95
N ASN A 159 -6.04 2.28 19.69
CA ASN A 159 -6.58 2.93 18.48
C ASN A 159 -6.12 4.37 18.17
N GLN A 160 -5.05 4.89 18.80
CA GLN A 160 -4.43 6.15 18.38
C GLN A 160 -3.24 5.93 17.42
N PRO A 161 -3.04 6.80 16.41
CA PRO A 161 -1.85 6.79 15.56
C PRO A 161 -0.58 6.88 16.41
N GLN A 162 0.40 6.01 16.15
CA GLN A 162 1.67 5.98 16.88
C GLN A 162 2.67 7.06 16.40
N THR A 163 2.31 7.81 15.37
CA THR A 163 3.11 8.88 14.78
C THR A 163 2.35 10.19 14.83
N ALA A 164 3.04 11.28 15.10
CA ALA A 164 2.55 12.64 14.96
C ALA A 164 3.57 13.47 14.19
N THR A 165 3.15 14.52 13.50
CA THR A 165 4.05 15.38 12.74
C THR A 165 3.80 16.84 13.10
N LYS A 166 4.86 17.55 13.48
CA LYS A 166 4.83 19.00 13.65
C LYS A 166 5.21 19.69 12.35
N LEU A 167 4.42 20.70 11.99
CA LEU A 167 4.68 21.55 10.85
C LEU A 167 4.96 22.97 11.32
N LEU A 168 5.98 23.59 10.75
CA LEU A 168 6.25 25.02 10.91
C LEU A 168 6.26 25.63 9.51
N ILE A 169 5.28 26.49 9.24
CA ILE A 169 5.21 27.26 8.01
C ILE A 169 5.72 28.65 8.31
N GLU A 170 6.74 29.08 7.59
CA GLU A 170 7.30 30.41 7.69
C GLU A 170 7.27 31.09 6.33
N TYR A 171 6.90 32.36 6.29
CA TYR A 171 6.88 33.12 5.05
C TYR A 171 7.26 34.58 5.27
N SER A 172 7.85 35.20 4.24
CA SER A 172 8.15 36.63 4.20
C SER A 172 7.77 37.20 2.83
N SER A 173 7.21 38.42 2.84
CA SER A 173 6.96 39.21 1.64
C SER A 173 8.05 40.26 1.52
N ASN A 174 8.73 40.31 0.38
CA ASN A 174 9.68 41.37 0.08
C ASN A 174 8.98 42.44 -0.77
N SER A 175 8.21 43.31 -0.13
CA SER A 175 7.74 44.55 -0.74
C SER A 175 7.80 45.67 0.30
N PRO A 176 8.37 46.85 -0.04
CA PRO A 176 8.24 48.02 0.81
C PRO A 176 6.75 48.39 0.91
N THR A 177 6.37 48.79 2.11
CA THR A 177 5.06 49.32 2.49
C THR A 177 4.42 50.19 1.40
N THR A 178 3.18 49.88 1.03
CA THR A 178 2.22 50.93 0.68
C THR A 178 0.84 50.55 1.20
N SER A 179 0.43 51.28 2.22
CA SER A 179 -0.88 51.31 2.84
C SER A 179 -1.94 51.95 1.93
N THR A 180 -3.21 51.58 2.16
CA THR A 180 -4.49 52.28 1.86
C THR A 180 -4.90 52.41 0.38
N ASN A 181 -6.10 52.03 -0.10
CA ASN A 181 -7.45 52.25 0.44
C ASN A 181 -8.48 51.21 -0.09
N PRO A 182 -9.66 51.08 0.56
CA PRO A 182 -10.71 50.12 0.24
C PRO A 182 -11.68 50.63 -0.83
N VAL A 183 -12.19 49.73 -1.68
CA VAL A 183 -13.38 49.99 -2.51
C VAL A 183 -14.42 48.90 -2.27
N THR A 184 -15.62 49.36 -1.92
CA THR A 184 -16.85 48.66 -1.56
C THR A 184 -17.48 47.89 -2.74
N PRO A 185 -18.38 46.91 -2.46
CA PRO A 185 -19.09 46.13 -3.47
C PRO A 185 -20.30 46.89 -4.02
N SER A 186 -20.57 46.76 -5.33
CA SER A 186 -21.81 47.27 -5.95
C SER A 186 -22.55 46.12 -6.63
N ASP A 187 -23.77 45.87 -6.15
CA ASP A 187 -24.84 45.16 -6.86
C ASP A 187 -25.25 45.95 -8.11
N ASN A 188 -25.45 45.28 -9.25
CA ASN A 188 -26.75 45.22 -9.96
C ASN A 188 -26.71 44.21 -11.13
N PRO A 189 -27.86 43.59 -11.51
CA PRO A 189 -27.98 42.46 -12.43
C PRO A 189 -28.40 42.87 -13.86
N GLU A 190 -27.94 42.13 -14.88
CA GLU A 190 -28.57 41.89 -16.21
C GLU A 190 -27.57 41.09 -17.10
N PHE A 191 -27.86 39.82 -17.47
CA PHE A 191 -28.27 39.37 -18.83
C PHE A 191 -27.17 39.64 -19.92
N ILE A 192 -26.58 38.72 -20.72
CA ILE A 192 -27.03 37.57 -21.53
C ILE A 192 -25.84 36.61 -21.75
N GLY A 193 -26.03 35.29 -21.66
CA GLY A 193 -25.05 34.29 -22.10
C GLY A 193 -25.30 33.80 -23.55
N PRO A 194 -24.28 33.38 -24.32
CA PRO A 194 -24.49 32.73 -25.60
C PRO A 194 -24.75 31.22 -25.47
N VAL A 195 -25.82 30.80 -26.13
CA VAL A 195 -26.38 29.45 -26.30
C VAL A 195 -25.51 28.54 -27.18
N LEU A 196 -25.44 27.25 -26.81
CA LEU A 196 -24.95 26.15 -27.67
C LEU A 196 -25.98 25.78 -28.75
N PRO A 197 -25.57 25.44 -29.99
CA PRO A 197 -26.45 24.82 -30.97
C PRO A 197 -26.55 23.30 -30.77
N LYS A 198 -27.80 22.84 -30.63
CA LYS A 198 -28.25 21.47 -30.87
C LYS A 198 -28.18 21.15 -32.36
N THR A 199 -27.69 19.97 -32.72
CA THR A 199 -28.12 19.28 -33.95
C THR A 199 -28.42 17.83 -33.62
N ASP A 200 -29.72 17.52 -33.67
CA ASP A 200 -30.23 16.17 -33.87
C ASP A 200 -29.86 15.71 -35.28
N ASN A 201 -29.45 14.45 -35.43
CA ASN A 201 -29.84 13.61 -36.57
C ASN A 201 -29.58 12.14 -36.24
N THR A 202 -30.69 11.47 -35.98
CA THR A 202 -30.88 10.02 -35.91
C THR A 202 -30.69 9.39 -37.28
N ASN A 203 -29.76 8.43 -37.39
CA ASN A 203 -29.86 7.35 -38.36
C ASN A 203 -29.55 6.04 -37.64
N VAL A 204 -30.62 5.29 -37.40
CA VAL A 204 -30.64 3.94 -36.85
C VAL A 204 -30.12 3.00 -37.93
N VAL A 205 -28.97 2.38 -37.68
CA VAL A 205 -28.58 1.11 -38.32
C VAL A 205 -28.38 0.11 -37.20
N THR A 206 -29.32 -0.83 -37.13
CA THR A 206 -29.35 -1.99 -36.24
C THR A 206 -28.07 -2.82 -36.35
N GLN A 207 -27.34 -2.94 -35.23
CA GLN A 207 -26.24 -3.90 -35.04
C GLN A 207 -26.64 -4.89 -33.93
N PRO A 208 -26.30 -6.19 -34.05
CA PRO A 208 -26.89 -7.24 -33.21
C PRO A 208 -26.47 -7.09 -31.75
N THR A 209 -27.46 -7.11 -30.87
CA THR A 209 -27.31 -7.22 -29.43
C THR A 209 -26.82 -8.63 -29.10
N LEU A 210 -25.51 -8.79 -28.86
CA LEU A 210 -25.05 -9.92 -28.06
C LEU A 210 -25.37 -9.58 -26.61
N GLN A 211 -26.46 -10.18 -26.11
CA GLN A 211 -26.84 -10.15 -24.71
C GLN A 211 -25.71 -10.72 -23.85
N PRO A 212 -25.51 -10.20 -22.62
CA PRO A 212 -24.63 -10.84 -21.65
C PRO A 212 -25.27 -12.16 -21.23
N THR A 213 -24.78 -13.26 -21.78
CA THR A 213 -25.10 -14.59 -21.28
C THR A 213 -24.56 -14.68 -19.85
N THR A 214 -25.47 -14.61 -18.88
CA THR A 214 -25.26 -15.15 -17.54
C THR A 214 -25.23 -16.67 -17.70
N GLN A 215 -24.08 -17.20 -18.12
CA GLN A 215 -23.82 -18.62 -18.10
C GLN A 215 -23.09 -18.93 -16.80
N PRO A 216 -23.54 -19.91 -16.00
CA PRO A 216 -22.76 -20.37 -14.85
C PRO A 216 -21.39 -20.81 -15.38
N GLU A 217 -20.31 -20.29 -14.79
CA GLU A 217 -18.95 -20.76 -15.03
C GLU A 217 -18.89 -22.25 -14.63
N THR A 218 -19.23 -23.13 -15.56
CA THR A 218 -18.84 -24.53 -15.47
C THR A 218 -17.32 -24.53 -15.55
N LEU A 219 -16.67 -24.89 -14.43
CA LEU A 219 -15.24 -25.18 -14.34
C LEU A 219 -14.94 -26.32 -15.33
N THR A 220 -14.70 -25.99 -16.60
CA THR A 220 -14.21 -26.98 -17.57
C THR A 220 -12.76 -27.24 -17.24
N THR A 221 -12.46 -28.47 -16.82
CA THR A 221 -11.08 -28.95 -16.69
C THR A 221 -10.40 -28.81 -18.04
N GLN A 222 -9.58 -27.77 -18.21
CA GLN A 222 -8.80 -27.58 -19.43
C GLN A 222 -7.58 -28.51 -19.32
N GLU A 223 -7.54 -29.54 -20.15
CA GLU A 223 -6.38 -30.43 -20.27
C GLU A 223 -5.46 -29.96 -21.40
N PHE A 224 -4.17 -29.81 -21.11
CA PHE A 224 -3.17 -29.40 -22.10
C PHE A 224 -2.42 -30.61 -22.66
N THR A 225 -2.26 -30.64 -23.99
CA THR A 225 -1.61 -31.76 -24.69
C THR A 225 -0.10 -31.82 -24.47
N ASP A 226 0.52 -30.69 -24.11
CA ASP A 226 1.97 -30.52 -24.04
C ASP A 226 2.49 -30.25 -22.62
N ILE A 227 1.64 -30.42 -21.59
CA ILE A 227 2.00 -30.17 -20.18
C ILE A 227 3.20 -31.00 -19.72
N GLN A 228 3.46 -32.15 -20.35
CA GLN A 228 4.59 -33.03 -20.04
C GLN A 228 5.95 -32.40 -20.35
N LYS A 229 6.01 -31.36 -21.20
CA LYS A 229 7.25 -30.60 -21.44
C LYS A 229 7.65 -29.75 -20.24
N ALA A 230 6.73 -29.46 -19.30
CA ALA A 230 7.06 -28.81 -18.04
C ALA A 230 7.70 -29.79 -17.04
N PRO A 231 8.54 -29.30 -16.11
CA PRO A 231 9.02 -30.07 -14.96
C PRO A 231 7.87 -30.75 -14.19
N PRO A 232 8.02 -32.00 -13.74
CA PRO A 232 6.96 -32.77 -13.06
C PRO A 232 6.26 -32.01 -11.92
N GLU A 233 7.03 -31.30 -11.11
CA GLU A 233 6.58 -30.49 -9.98
C GLU A 233 5.66 -29.33 -10.37
N TRP A 234 5.71 -28.84 -11.62
CA TRP A 234 4.88 -27.72 -12.07
C TRP A 234 3.64 -28.16 -12.85
N ARG A 235 3.53 -29.43 -13.22
CA ARG A 235 2.39 -29.94 -14.02
C ARG A 235 1.08 -29.79 -13.26
N SER A 236 1.06 -30.15 -11.97
CA SER A 236 -0.10 -29.92 -11.10
C SER A 236 -0.38 -28.43 -10.93
N HIS A 237 0.66 -27.59 -10.84
CA HIS A 237 0.47 -26.14 -10.71
C HIS A 237 -0.26 -25.54 -11.91
N ILE A 238 0.15 -25.94 -13.11
CA ILE A 238 -0.47 -25.52 -14.37
C ILE A 238 -1.92 -26.00 -14.43
N GLN A 239 -2.18 -27.26 -14.07
CA GLN A 239 -3.53 -27.82 -14.09
C GLN A 239 -4.47 -27.14 -13.08
N ASP A 240 -4.00 -26.85 -11.88
CA ASP A 240 -4.79 -26.16 -10.86
C ASP A 240 -5.15 -24.75 -11.31
N LEU A 241 -4.19 -24.01 -11.87
CA LEU A 241 -4.39 -22.64 -12.37
C LEU A 241 -5.31 -22.61 -13.60
N ALA A 242 -5.21 -23.59 -14.50
CA ALA A 242 -6.17 -23.76 -15.59
C ALA A 242 -7.58 -23.99 -15.06
N THR A 243 -7.72 -24.89 -14.08
CA THR A 243 -9.02 -25.19 -13.47
C THR A 243 -9.60 -23.98 -12.73
N LEU A 244 -8.75 -23.11 -12.16
CA LEU A 244 -9.16 -21.84 -11.57
C LEU A 244 -9.55 -20.76 -12.59
N GLY A 245 -9.36 -21.00 -13.89
CA GLY A 245 -9.63 -20.03 -14.95
C GLY A 245 -8.58 -18.92 -15.07
N VAL A 246 -7.36 -19.14 -14.55
CA VAL A 246 -6.29 -18.13 -14.54
C VAL A 246 -5.61 -18.02 -15.91
N LEU A 247 -5.40 -19.16 -16.57
CA LEU A 247 -4.55 -19.26 -17.74
C LEU A 247 -5.33 -18.87 -19.01
N SER A 248 -5.21 -17.60 -19.42
CA SER A 248 -5.83 -17.09 -20.67
C SER A 248 -5.12 -17.63 -21.91
N ILE A 249 -5.40 -18.87 -22.28
CA ILE A 249 -4.80 -19.58 -23.42
C ILE A 249 -5.81 -19.68 -24.56
N GLU A 250 -5.34 -19.51 -25.79
CA GLU A 250 -6.20 -19.62 -26.97
C GLU A 250 -6.81 -21.04 -27.07
N PRO A 251 -8.14 -21.19 -27.10
CA PRO A 251 -8.80 -22.50 -27.05
C PRO A 251 -8.52 -23.39 -28.27
N LYS A 252 -7.96 -22.83 -29.35
CA LYS A 252 -7.87 -23.52 -30.65
C LYS A 252 -6.81 -24.60 -30.70
N THR A 253 -5.78 -24.55 -29.85
CA THR A 253 -4.65 -25.49 -29.91
C THR A 253 -4.63 -26.50 -28.76
N ASN A 254 -5.33 -26.23 -27.64
CA ASN A 254 -5.20 -26.98 -26.38
C ASN A 254 -3.72 -27.17 -25.93
N GLU A 255 -2.83 -26.27 -26.33
CA GLU A 255 -1.41 -26.27 -25.96
C GLU A 255 -1.13 -25.17 -24.92
N PHE A 256 -0.44 -25.52 -23.84
CA PHE A 256 0.03 -24.58 -22.83
C PHE A 256 1.31 -23.86 -23.26
N LEU A 257 2.21 -24.55 -23.97
CA LEU A 257 3.54 -24.09 -24.38
C LEU A 257 4.43 -23.73 -23.18
N PRO A 258 4.87 -24.71 -22.35
CA PRO A 258 5.65 -24.48 -21.12
C PRO A 258 6.86 -23.56 -21.27
N ASP A 259 7.61 -23.72 -22.36
CA ASP A 259 8.87 -23.00 -22.62
C ASP A 259 8.68 -21.65 -23.31
N LYS A 260 7.44 -21.30 -23.69
CA LYS A 260 7.16 -20.00 -24.31
C LYS A 260 7.48 -18.89 -23.32
N ILE A 261 8.23 -17.89 -23.78
CA ILE A 261 8.49 -16.68 -23.01
C ILE A 261 7.20 -15.91 -22.79
N ILE A 262 6.89 -15.61 -21.53
CA ILE A 262 5.70 -14.86 -21.17
C ILE A 262 5.94 -13.36 -21.39
N THR A 263 4.93 -12.69 -21.96
CA THR A 263 4.96 -11.23 -22.10
C THR A 263 4.53 -10.55 -20.81
N ARG A 264 4.90 -9.28 -20.64
CA ARG A 264 4.46 -8.46 -19.50
C ARG A 264 2.94 -8.37 -19.40
N ARG A 265 2.25 -8.21 -20.53
CA ARG A 265 0.79 -8.19 -20.63
C ARG A 265 0.17 -9.51 -20.17
N GLU A 266 0.68 -10.62 -20.68
CA GLU A 266 0.17 -11.94 -20.34
C GLU A 266 0.35 -12.25 -18.86
N TYR A 267 1.53 -11.93 -18.30
CA TYR A 267 1.77 -12.10 -16.87
C TYR A 267 0.89 -11.19 -16.01
N ALA A 268 0.65 -9.93 -16.41
CA ALA A 268 -0.25 -9.03 -15.69
C ALA A 268 -1.67 -9.60 -15.57
N ARG A 269 -2.21 -10.18 -16.66
CA ARG A 269 -3.50 -10.90 -16.64
C ARG A 269 -3.47 -12.05 -15.65
N TRP A 270 -2.49 -12.94 -15.77
CA TRP A 270 -2.42 -14.13 -14.92
C TRP A 270 -2.22 -13.77 -13.44
N LEU A 271 -1.42 -12.74 -13.15
CA LEU A 271 -1.18 -12.25 -11.79
C LEU A 271 -2.49 -11.80 -11.12
N VAL A 272 -3.26 -10.95 -11.81
CA VAL A 272 -4.55 -10.46 -11.30
C VAL A 272 -5.58 -11.58 -11.21
N ALA A 273 -5.71 -12.40 -12.25
CA ALA A 273 -6.65 -13.52 -12.28
C ALA A 273 -6.37 -14.53 -11.16
N ALA A 274 -5.10 -14.94 -10.98
CA ALA A 274 -4.69 -15.86 -9.94
C ALA A 274 -4.96 -15.30 -8.54
N ASN A 275 -4.51 -14.08 -8.28
CA ASN A 275 -4.75 -13.42 -7.00
C ASN A 275 -6.25 -13.34 -6.67
N ASN A 276 -7.06 -12.86 -7.62
CA ASN A 276 -8.48 -12.64 -7.38
C ASN A 276 -9.27 -13.94 -7.28
N ALA A 277 -8.89 -14.97 -8.05
CA ALA A 277 -9.50 -16.29 -7.97
C ALA A 277 -9.19 -16.99 -6.65
N MET A 278 -7.95 -16.91 -6.15
CA MET A 278 -7.57 -17.51 -4.87
C MET A 278 -8.16 -16.77 -3.68
N TYR A 279 -8.26 -15.44 -3.75
CA TYR A 279 -8.87 -14.61 -2.72
C TYR A 279 -10.32 -14.21 -3.03
N ALA A 280 -11.08 -15.07 -3.73
CA ALA A 280 -12.48 -14.81 -4.09
C ALA A 280 -13.36 -14.42 -2.88
N ASN A 281 -13.11 -15.05 -1.73
CA ASN A 281 -13.84 -14.84 -0.49
C ASN A 281 -13.20 -13.76 0.42
N ASN A 282 -12.16 -13.07 -0.05
CA ASN A 282 -11.49 -12.00 0.70
C ASN A 282 -11.30 -10.75 -0.19
N PRO A 283 -12.32 -9.88 -0.28
CA PRO A 283 -12.29 -8.69 -1.12
C PRO A 283 -11.16 -7.69 -0.79
N ALA A 284 -10.60 -7.74 0.42
CA ALA A 284 -9.49 -6.88 0.83
C ALA A 284 -8.14 -7.34 0.23
N LYS A 285 -8.03 -8.61 -0.18
CA LYS A 285 -6.85 -9.17 -0.84
C LYS A 285 -6.95 -9.15 -2.37
N GLN A 286 -8.12 -8.80 -2.93
CA GLN A 286 -8.33 -8.69 -4.37
C GLN A 286 -7.75 -7.40 -4.96
N ILE A 287 -7.20 -7.50 -6.16
CA ILE A 287 -6.76 -6.38 -6.97
C ILE A 287 -7.98 -5.84 -7.73
N ARG A 288 -8.20 -4.52 -7.63
CA ARG A 288 -9.31 -3.85 -8.31
C ARG A 288 -8.94 -3.61 -9.78
N LEU A 289 -9.85 -3.95 -10.67
CA LEU A 289 -9.73 -3.60 -12.09
C LEU A 289 -10.10 -2.13 -12.26
N ALA A 290 -9.36 -1.43 -13.13
CA ALA A 290 -9.64 -0.03 -13.42
C ALA A 290 -10.90 0.12 -14.28
N SER A 291 -11.62 1.23 -14.09
CA SER A 291 -12.72 1.63 -14.98
C SER A 291 -12.18 2.06 -16.34
N SER A 292 -12.92 1.80 -17.43
CA SER A 292 -12.60 2.29 -18.77
C SER A 292 -12.59 3.81 -18.90
N SER A 293 -13.15 4.53 -17.92
CA SER A 293 -13.13 5.99 -17.84
C SER A 293 -11.88 6.55 -17.15
N THR A 294 -11.02 5.69 -16.58
CA THR A 294 -9.83 6.15 -15.85
C THR A 294 -8.75 6.65 -16.81
N GLN A 295 -8.00 7.68 -16.38
CA GLN A 295 -6.85 8.18 -17.11
C GLN A 295 -5.73 7.12 -17.17
N PRO A 296 -5.21 6.77 -18.36
CA PRO A 296 -4.14 5.81 -18.49
C PRO A 296 -2.84 6.24 -17.79
N ALA A 297 -2.25 5.33 -17.02
CA ALA A 297 -0.94 5.50 -16.40
C ALA A 297 0.22 5.33 -17.41
N PHE A 298 -0.03 4.63 -18.53
CA PHE A 298 0.97 4.34 -19.56
C PHE A 298 0.50 4.85 -20.93
N ARG A 299 1.42 5.40 -21.72
CA ARG A 299 1.08 5.97 -23.04
C ARG A 299 0.78 4.92 -24.12
N ASP A 300 1.29 3.71 -23.94
CA ASP A 300 1.18 2.60 -24.88
C ASP A 300 0.05 1.61 -24.53
N ILE A 301 -0.80 1.93 -23.54
CA ILE A 301 -2.00 1.16 -23.21
C ILE A 301 -3.21 2.11 -23.28
N LEU A 302 -4.05 1.93 -24.30
CA LEU A 302 -5.24 2.75 -24.52
C LEU A 302 -6.42 2.24 -23.67
N THR A 303 -7.37 3.09 -23.30
CA THR A 303 -8.57 2.69 -22.53
C THR A 303 -9.46 1.63 -23.22
N LYS A 304 -9.33 1.49 -24.55
CA LYS A 304 -10.03 0.47 -25.36
C LYS A 304 -9.27 -0.85 -25.47
N ASP A 305 -8.04 -0.92 -24.96
CA ASP A 305 -7.26 -2.15 -24.92
C ASP A 305 -7.96 -3.16 -23.98
N PRO A 306 -8.16 -4.43 -24.38
CA PRO A 306 -8.85 -5.42 -23.57
C PRO A 306 -8.18 -5.68 -22.21
N ASP A 307 -6.87 -5.49 -22.10
CA ASP A 307 -6.14 -5.66 -20.84
C ASP A 307 -5.93 -4.34 -20.09
N PHE A 308 -6.49 -3.22 -20.59
CA PHE A 308 -6.42 -1.93 -19.91
C PHE A 308 -6.89 -2.02 -18.45
N PRO A 309 -8.08 -2.59 -18.11
CA PRO A 309 -8.53 -2.65 -16.72
C PRO A 309 -7.56 -3.39 -15.78
N VAL A 310 -6.89 -4.42 -16.30
CA VAL A 310 -5.93 -5.24 -15.55
C VAL A 310 -4.63 -4.48 -15.33
N ILE A 311 -4.02 -3.98 -16.42
CA ILE A 311 -2.71 -3.30 -16.36
C ILE A 311 -2.83 -1.99 -15.58
N GLN A 312 -3.89 -1.21 -15.84
CA GLN A 312 -4.16 0.02 -15.12
C GLN A 312 -4.46 -0.25 -13.65
N GLY A 313 -5.24 -1.29 -13.32
CA GLY A 313 -5.53 -1.67 -11.94
C GLY A 313 -4.28 -2.05 -11.14
N LEU A 314 -3.32 -2.74 -11.76
CA LEU A 314 -2.01 -3.03 -11.15
C LEU A 314 -1.20 -1.75 -10.89
N ALA A 315 -1.24 -0.78 -11.80
CA ALA A 315 -0.54 0.49 -11.64
C ALA A 315 -1.16 1.35 -10.53
N GLU A 316 -2.49 1.41 -10.45
CA GLU A 316 -3.24 2.10 -9.40
C GLU A 316 -3.03 1.46 -8.01
N ALA A 317 -2.86 0.14 -7.98
CA ALA A 317 -2.48 -0.58 -6.76
C ALA A 317 -0.99 -0.39 -6.39
N GLY A 318 -0.19 0.29 -7.22
CA GLY A 318 1.24 0.48 -6.99
C GLY A 318 2.08 -0.80 -7.11
N LEU A 319 1.52 -1.86 -7.71
CA LEU A 319 2.16 -3.18 -7.84
C LEU A 319 3.13 -3.26 -9.02
N ILE A 320 2.94 -2.40 -10.02
CA ILE A 320 3.85 -2.24 -11.15
C ILE A 320 4.37 -0.81 -11.24
N PRO A 321 5.64 -0.59 -11.63
CA PRO A 321 6.20 0.77 -11.74
C PRO A 321 5.41 1.64 -12.71
N SER A 322 5.02 2.83 -12.26
CA SER A 322 4.36 3.86 -13.07
C SER A 322 4.55 5.24 -12.43
N ALA A 323 4.12 6.29 -13.13
CA ALA A 323 4.07 7.63 -12.54
C ALA A 323 3.23 7.69 -11.24
N LEU A 324 2.21 6.83 -11.12
CA LEU A 324 1.36 6.75 -9.92
C LEU A 324 2.11 6.23 -8.70
N SER A 325 3.11 5.36 -8.91
CA SER A 325 3.98 4.84 -7.85
C SER A 325 5.22 5.72 -7.61
N GLY A 326 5.23 6.96 -8.12
CA GLY A 326 6.36 7.90 -8.00
C GLY A 326 7.48 7.68 -9.01
N ASP A 327 7.31 6.79 -9.99
CA ASP A 327 8.30 6.55 -11.05
C ASP A 327 7.97 7.34 -12.32
N ALA A 328 8.36 8.63 -12.32
CA ALA A 328 8.11 9.53 -13.44
C ALA A 328 8.74 9.06 -14.78
N THR A 329 9.69 8.11 -14.73
CA THR A 329 10.35 7.56 -15.92
C THR A 329 9.61 6.35 -16.51
N ALA A 330 8.71 5.71 -15.75
CA ALA A 330 7.90 4.58 -16.19
C ALA A 330 6.66 5.04 -16.98
N VAL A 331 6.90 5.68 -18.12
CA VAL A 331 5.86 6.25 -19.01
C VAL A 331 5.22 5.20 -19.93
N LEU A 332 5.91 4.07 -20.17
CA LEU A 332 5.47 3.00 -21.06
C LEU A 332 5.40 1.68 -20.30
N PHE A 333 4.34 0.91 -20.52
CA PHE A 333 4.19 -0.43 -19.96
C PHE A 333 4.98 -1.47 -20.76
N ARG A 334 5.11 -1.31 -22.08
CA ARG A 334 5.72 -2.26 -23.03
C ARG A 334 5.06 -3.64 -22.97
N PRO A 335 3.79 -3.77 -23.39
CA PRO A 335 2.99 -4.97 -23.16
C PRO A 335 3.58 -6.26 -23.75
N ASP A 336 4.16 -6.17 -24.95
CA ASP A 336 4.66 -7.33 -25.70
C ASP A 336 6.12 -7.67 -25.37
N ALA A 337 6.79 -6.86 -24.55
CA ALA A 337 8.14 -7.17 -24.12
C ALA A 337 8.15 -8.38 -23.18
N PRO A 338 9.21 -9.22 -23.22
CA PRO A 338 9.39 -10.32 -22.29
C PRO A 338 9.36 -9.84 -20.82
N LEU A 339 8.72 -10.63 -19.96
CA LEU A 339 8.87 -10.45 -18.51
C LEU A 339 10.23 -11.00 -18.07
N THR A 340 11.00 -10.21 -17.33
CA THR A 340 12.27 -10.66 -16.74
C THR A 340 12.08 -11.23 -15.34
N ARG A 341 13.03 -12.04 -14.86
CA ARG A 341 12.99 -12.63 -13.50
C ARG A 341 12.85 -11.59 -12.40
N GLU A 342 13.59 -10.49 -12.48
CA GLU A 342 13.48 -9.42 -11.46
C GLU A 342 12.11 -8.72 -11.50
N GLN A 343 11.48 -8.60 -12.68
CA GLN A 343 10.16 -8.00 -12.82
C GLN A 343 9.07 -8.91 -12.26
N LEU A 344 9.18 -10.22 -12.49
CA LEU A 344 8.31 -11.22 -11.86
C LEU A 344 8.33 -11.05 -10.34
N ILE A 345 9.53 -11.04 -9.74
CA ILE A 345 9.69 -10.89 -8.29
C ILE A 345 9.16 -9.53 -7.81
N LEU A 346 9.50 -8.45 -8.49
CA LEU A 346 9.04 -7.10 -8.16
C LEU A 346 7.51 -6.99 -8.12
N TRP A 347 6.81 -7.63 -9.05
CA TRP A 347 5.35 -7.55 -9.15
C TRP A 347 4.64 -8.55 -8.23
N LYS A 348 5.24 -9.73 -8.01
CA LYS A 348 4.63 -10.83 -7.26
C LYS A 348 4.78 -10.66 -5.75
N VAL A 349 5.97 -10.33 -5.25
CA VAL A 349 6.27 -10.33 -3.81
C VAL A 349 5.36 -9.41 -2.97
N PRO A 350 4.96 -8.20 -3.42
CA PRO A 350 4.01 -7.39 -2.66
C PRO A 350 2.67 -8.08 -2.38
N LEU A 351 2.24 -9.00 -3.26
CA LEU A 351 1.01 -9.78 -3.08
C LEU A 351 1.20 -10.97 -2.12
N ASP A 352 2.45 -11.39 -1.89
CA ASP A 352 2.78 -12.41 -0.90
C ASP A 352 2.91 -11.79 0.49
N THR A 353 3.63 -10.69 0.61
CA THR A 353 3.90 -10.07 1.91
C THR A 353 2.70 -9.27 2.42
N ARG A 354 1.92 -8.63 1.53
CA ARG A 354 0.83 -7.70 1.87
C ARG A 354 1.25 -6.59 2.84
N GLN A 355 2.55 -6.27 2.86
CA GLN A 355 3.16 -5.28 3.71
C GLN A 355 4.10 -4.41 2.87
N ALA A 356 4.45 -3.24 3.40
CA ALA A 356 5.49 -2.42 2.80
C ALA A 356 6.78 -3.24 2.68
N LEU A 357 7.39 -3.22 1.50
CA LEU A 357 8.67 -3.90 1.29
C LEU A 357 9.77 -3.17 2.09
N PRO A 358 10.72 -3.91 2.69
CA PRO A 358 11.81 -3.30 3.44
C PRO A 358 12.68 -2.42 2.52
N ALA A 359 13.34 -1.44 3.12
CA ALA A 359 14.46 -0.79 2.45
C ALA A 359 15.52 -1.85 2.12
N ALA A 360 16.08 -1.77 0.91
CA ALA A 360 17.11 -2.70 0.47
C ALA A 360 18.17 -1.95 -0.34
N ASN A 361 19.40 -2.42 -0.19
CA ASN A 361 20.53 -2.03 -1.02
C ASN A 361 21.20 -3.30 -1.58
N LEU A 362 22.18 -3.10 -2.45
CA LEU A 362 22.86 -4.19 -3.13
C LEU A 362 23.57 -5.13 -2.14
N GLU A 363 24.22 -4.56 -1.14
CA GLU A 363 24.97 -5.31 -0.11
C GLU A 363 24.05 -6.24 0.70
N ALA A 364 22.86 -5.78 1.09
CA ALA A 364 21.89 -6.60 1.81
C ALA A 364 21.44 -7.81 0.98
N VAL A 365 21.18 -7.62 -0.32
CA VAL A 365 20.83 -8.73 -1.23
C VAL A 365 22.00 -9.70 -1.40
N LYS A 366 23.23 -9.20 -1.57
CA LYS A 366 24.44 -10.04 -1.66
C LYS A 366 24.65 -10.89 -0.42
N GLN A 367 24.51 -10.31 0.77
CA GLN A 367 24.69 -11.02 2.04
C GLN A 367 23.60 -12.07 2.27
N THR A 368 22.37 -11.77 1.86
CA THR A 368 21.21 -12.61 2.14
C THR A 368 21.08 -13.76 1.13
N TRP A 369 21.19 -13.46 -0.17
CA TRP A 369 21.01 -14.45 -1.24
C TRP A 369 22.33 -15.05 -1.75
N GLY A 370 23.46 -14.37 -1.59
CA GLY A 370 24.75 -14.84 -2.12
C GLY A 370 24.86 -14.82 -3.64
N PHE A 371 24.00 -14.06 -4.35
CA PHE A 371 24.05 -13.99 -5.81
C PHE A 371 25.33 -13.33 -6.32
N GLN A 372 26.02 -14.03 -7.23
CA GLN A 372 27.23 -13.52 -7.90
C GLN A 372 26.91 -12.34 -8.81
N ASP A 373 25.71 -12.28 -9.36
CA ASP A 373 25.22 -11.28 -10.29
C ASP A 373 24.24 -10.27 -9.66
N ALA A 374 24.23 -10.14 -8.33
CA ALA A 374 23.37 -9.21 -7.62
C ALA A 374 23.47 -7.76 -8.14
N GLY A 375 24.65 -7.35 -8.62
CA GLY A 375 24.88 -6.02 -9.19
C GLY A 375 24.11 -5.73 -10.50
N SER A 376 23.53 -6.77 -11.12
CA SER A 376 22.71 -6.64 -12.33
C SER A 376 21.21 -6.46 -12.03
N ILE A 377 20.81 -6.56 -10.75
CA ILE A 377 19.42 -6.38 -10.32
C ILE A 377 19.08 -4.89 -10.33
N GLU A 378 17.94 -4.52 -10.90
CA GLU A 378 17.49 -3.12 -10.86
C GLU A 378 17.32 -2.64 -9.42
N PRO A 379 17.73 -1.39 -9.09
CA PRO A 379 17.60 -0.85 -7.74
C PRO A 379 16.18 -0.97 -7.15
N LYS A 380 15.15 -0.82 -8.00
CA LYS A 380 13.74 -0.94 -7.62
C LYS A 380 13.32 -2.37 -7.26
N ALA A 381 13.99 -3.38 -7.83
CA ALA A 381 13.72 -4.79 -7.57
C ALA A 381 14.45 -5.32 -6.33
N LEU A 382 15.51 -4.65 -5.84
CA LEU A 382 16.28 -5.08 -4.66
C LEU A 382 15.39 -5.30 -3.42
N LYS A 383 14.41 -4.41 -3.19
CA LYS A 383 13.47 -4.54 -2.05
C LYS A 383 12.57 -5.77 -2.14
N ALA A 384 12.13 -6.12 -3.35
CA ALA A 384 11.30 -7.30 -3.58
C ALA A 384 12.14 -8.57 -3.48
N VAL A 385 13.35 -8.58 -4.04
CA VAL A 385 14.29 -9.70 -3.93
C VAL A 385 14.67 -9.96 -2.47
N LEU A 386 14.95 -8.90 -1.69
CA LEU A 386 15.26 -9.04 -0.27
C LEU A 386 14.06 -9.58 0.52
N ALA A 387 12.86 -9.03 0.29
CA ALA A 387 11.63 -9.50 0.93
C ALA A 387 11.28 -10.96 0.56
N ASP A 388 11.51 -11.37 -0.69
CA ASP A 388 11.27 -12.74 -1.13
C ASP A 388 12.04 -13.75 -0.27
N PHE A 389 13.28 -13.43 0.12
CA PHE A 389 14.07 -14.30 0.99
C PHE A 389 13.43 -14.51 2.36
N GLN A 390 12.75 -13.49 2.90
CA GLN A 390 12.11 -13.54 4.22
C GLN A 390 10.95 -14.55 4.25
N ASN A 391 10.41 -14.94 3.09
CA ASN A 391 9.43 -16.02 2.96
C ASN A 391 10.06 -17.43 3.02
N ALA A 392 11.36 -17.54 3.26
CA ALA A 392 12.09 -18.80 3.43
C ALA A 392 11.80 -19.80 2.29
N GLU A 393 11.32 -21.00 2.62
CA GLU A 393 10.99 -22.05 1.63
C GLU A 393 9.81 -21.67 0.72
N GLN A 394 8.98 -20.70 1.11
CA GLN A 394 7.91 -20.16 0.26
C GLN A 394 8.37 -18.99 -0.63
N SER A 395 9.67 -18.64 -0.61
CA SER A 395 10.22 -17.66 -1.54
C SER A 395 9.96 -18.07 -3.01
N ASN A 396 9.54 -17.10 -3.82
CA ASN A 396 9.28 -17.33 -5.24
C ASN A 396 10.58 -17.76 -5.95
N ILE A 397 11.73 -17.18 -5.58
CA ILE A 397 13.02 -17.54 -6.18
C ILE A 397 13.35 -19.02 -5.95
N ARG A 398 13.22 -19.54 -4.73
CA ARG A 398 13.53 -20.97 -4.45
C ARG A 398 12.54 -21.90 -5.13
N ARG A 399 11.24 -21.56 -5.09
CA ARG A 399 10.18 -22.39 -5.68
C ARG A 399 10.24 -22.47 -7.22
N VAL A 400 10.62 -21.36 -7.86
CA VAL A 400 10.54 -21.23 -9.32
C VAL A 400 11.89 -21.49 -9.98
N PHE A 401 13.00 -21.03 -9.39
CA PHE A 401 14.32 -21.14 -9.99
C PHE A 401 15.24 -22.15 -9.29
N GLY A 402 14.76 -22.76 -8.20
CA GLY A 402 15.53 -23.72 -7.42
C GLY A 402 16.70 -23.08 -6.68
N TYR A 403 17.64 -23.92 -6.23
CA TYR A 403 18.91 -23.44 -5.70
C TYR A 403 19.73 -22.80 -6.82
N THR A 404 20.06 -21.52 -6.66
CA THR A 404 20.89 -20.78 -7.61
C THR A 404 21.80 -19.79 -6.90
N THR A 405 23.03 -19.65 -7.38
CA THR A 405 23.97 -18.58 -7.01
C THR A 405 24.07 -17.50 -8.09
N LEU A 406 23.32 -17.65 -9.19
CA LEU A 406 23.20 -16.71 -10.31
C LEU A 406 21.71 -16.46 -10.57
N PHE A 407 21.20 -15.33 -10.12
CA PHE A 407 19.77 -15.02 -10.22
C PHE A 407 19.34 -14.82 -11.68
N GLN A 408 20.23 -14.22 -12.48
CA GLN A 408 20.02 -13.81 -13.87
C GLN A 408 18.82 -12.85 -13.99
N PRO A 409 18.88 -11.65 -13.37
CA PRO A 409 17.73 -10.76 -13.22
C PRO A 409 17.07 -10.37 -14.54
N LYS A 410 17.83 -10.31 -15.64
CA LYS A 410 17.39 -9.95 -16.99
C LYS A 410 16.92 -11.14 -17.83
N LYS A 411 17.05 -12.37 -17.34
CA LYS A 411 16.61 -13.56 -18.08
C LYS A 411 15.08 -13.51 -18.25
N PRO A 412 14.56 -13.74 -19.47
CA PRO A 412 13.13 -13.89 -19.69
C PRO A 412 12.54 -15.08 -18.93
N VAL A 413 11.30 -14.94 -18.49
CA VAL A 413 10.54 -15.97 -17.77
C VAL A 413 9.68 -16.80 -18.73
N THR A 414 9.63 -18.11 -18.53
CA THR A 414 8.73 -18.99 -19.30
C THR A 414 7.32 -19.04 -18.71
N ARG A 415 6.32 -19.47 -19.49
CA ARG A 415 4.95 -19.69 -18.98
C ARG A 415 4.90 -20.66 -17.81
N ALA A 416 5.73 -21.71 -17.83
CA ALA A 416 5.78 -22.69 -16.75
C ALA A 416 6.38 -22.09 -15.46
N GLU A 417 7.47 -21.33 -15.55
CA GLU A 417 8.05 -20.59 -14.42
C GLU A 417 7.03 -19.59 -13.83
N ALA A 418 6.36 -18.81 -14.69
CA ALA A 418 5.34 -17.85 -14.28
C ALA A 418 4.15 -18.53 -13.57
N SER A 419 3.67 -19.66 -14.09
CA SER A 419 2.59 -20.44 -13.46
C SER A 419 3.01 -20.97 -12.09
N SER A 420 4.24 -21.48 -11.98
CA SER A 420 4.78 -21.95 -10.70
C SER A 420 4.85 -20.82 -9.66
N ALA A 421 5.22 -19.60 -10.08
CA ALA A 421 5.19 -18.43 -9.20
C ALA A 421 3.78 -18.09 -8.70
N LEU A 422 2.79 -18.17 -9.59
CA LEU A 422 1.39 -17.80 -9.30
C LEU A 422 0.59 -18.88 -8.58
N TRP A 423 1.11 -20.11 -8.46
CA TRP A 423 0.41 -21.21 -7.82
C TRP A 423 0.19 -21.02 -6.31
N TYR A 424 0.94 -20.12 -5.66
CA TYR A 424 0.77 -19.80 -4.24
C TYR A 424 0.90 -18.29 -4.01
N PHE A 425 0.07 -17.77 -3.11
CA PHE A 425 0.17 -16.40 -2.62
C PHE A 425 0.21 -16.35 -1.10
N GLY A 426 1.16 -15.60 -0.55
CA GLY A 426 1.23 -15.33 0.88
C GLY A 426 2.58 -15.68 1.51
N THR A 427 2.69 -15.47 2.81
CA THR A 427 3.85 -15.87 3.61
C THR A 427 3.65 -17.27 4.19
N GLN A 428 4.64 -17.78 4.92
CA GLN A 428 4.54 -19.07 5.60
C GLN A 428 3.43 -19.04 6.66
N GLY A 429 2.44 -19.93 6.53
CA GLY A 429 1.34 -20.08 7.49
C GLY A 429 0.13 -19.17 7.24
N GLU A 430 0.23 -18.18 6.35
CA GLU A 430 -0.86 -17.22 6.05
C GLU A 430 -1.19 -17.09 4.55
N GLY A 431 -0.67 -18.02 3.74
CA GLY A 431 -0.92 -18.04 2.30
C GLY A 431 -1.99 -19.04 1.86
N ILE A 432 -2.19 -19.08 0.54
CA ILE A 432 -3.15 -19.96 -0.13
C ILE A 432 -2.53 -20.44 -1.44
N SER A 433 -2.66 -21.74 -1.70
CA SER A 433 -2.33 -22.38 -2.97
C SER A 433 -3.53 -22.44 -3.91
N ALA A 434 -3.26 -22.64 -5.21
CA ALA A 434 -4.30 -22.88 -6.20
C ALA A 434 -5.14 -24.12 -5.83
N THR A 435 -4.50 -25.18 -5.34
CA THR A 435 -5.19 -26.39 -4.90
C THR A 435 -6.15 -26.12 -3.74
N GLU A 436 -5.76 -25.30 -2.76
CA GLU A 436 -6.62 -24.91 -1.64
C GLU A 436 -7.78 -24.03 -2.13
N ALA A 437 -7.53 -23.06 -2.99
CA ALA A 437 -8.58 -22.24 -3.59
C ALA A 437 -9.62 -23.06 -4.36
N LEU A 438 -9.20 -24.11 -5.07
CA LEU A 438 -10.11 -25.05 -5.75
C LEU A 438 -10.99 -25.81 -4.77
N LYS A 439 -10.47 -26.20 -3.60
CA LYS A 439 -11.26 -26.85 -2.55
C LYS A 439 -12.30 -25.92 -1.95
N LEU A 440 -12.04 -24.62 -1.89
CA LEU A 440 -12.97 -23.60 -1.38
C LEU A 440 -14.09 -23.23 -2.36
N LYS A 441 -13.93 -23.55 -3.66
CA LYS A 441 -14.96 -23.32 -4.70
C LYS A 441 -15.95 -24.48 -4.86
N ARG A 442 -15.64 -25.66 -4.31
CA ARG A 442 -16.52 -26.84 -4.31
C ARG A 442 -17.39 -26.84 -3.07
#